data_AF-A0A377LYM3-F1
#
_entry.id   AF-A0A377LYM3-F1
#
_cell.length_a   1.000
_cell.length_b   1.000
_cell.length_c   1.000
_cell.angle_alpha   90.00
_cell.angle_beta   90.00
_cell.angle_gamma   90.00
#
_symmetry.space_group_name_H-M   'P 1'
#
loop_
_entity.id
_entity.type
_entity.pdbx_description
1 polymer ?
#
loop_
_entity_poly.entity_id
_entity_poly.type
_entity_poly.pdbx_seq_one_letter_code
_entity_poly.pdbx_strand_id
1 'polypeptide(L)' 'MVREEHLWAVARYMPGSMGELDSIGLSGSEIRFHGKTLLALVAKAQQIPDDALPEPLLNLMDMPGYRKAF' A
#
# COMPACT_ATOMS: atom_id res chain seq x y z
N MET A 1 -14.06 3.44 7.39
CA MET A 1 -13.58 2.29 6.58
C MET A 1 -12.89 2.86 5.35
N VAL A 2 -11.83 2.21 4.89
CA VAL A 2 -11.09 2.55 3.66
C VAL A 2 -11.29 1.38 2.70
N ARG A 3 -11.53 1.67 1.42
CA ARG A 3 -11.69 0.64 0.37
C ARG A 3 -10.37 -0.08 0.12
N GLU A 4 -10.44 -1.35 -0.26
CA GLU A 4 -9.25 -2.20 -0.40
C GLU A 4 -8.30 -1.67 -1.48
N GLU A 5 -8.84 -1.28 -2.63
CA GLU A 5 -8.09 -0.72 -3.75
C GLU A 5 -7.36 0.57 -3.36
N HIS A 6 -7.93 1.35 -2.43
CA HIS A 6 -7.31 2.57 -1.92
C HIS A 6 -6.20 2.27 -0.93
N LEU A 7 -6.39 1.28 -0.07
CA LEU A 7 -5.35 0.85 0.85
C LEU A 7 -4.13 0.33 0.07
N TRP A 8 -4.38 -0.45 -0.99
CA TRP A 8 -3.33 -0.90 -1.90
C TRP A 8 -2.65 0.28 -2.61
N ALA A 9 -3.40 1.25 -3.11
CA ALA A 9 -2.84 2.44 -3.76
C ALA A 9 -1.94 3.25 -2.81
N VAL A 10 -2.35 3.45 -1.55
CA VAL A 10 -1.54 4.14 -0.54
C VAL A 10 -0.24 3.38 -0.28
N ALA A 11 -0.30 2.06 -0.11
CA ALA A 11 0.90 1.24 0.10
C ALA A 11 1.83 1.24 -1.13
N ARG A 12 1.26 1.28 -2.35
CA ARG A 12 2.02 1.25 -3.60
C ARG A 12 2.70 2.58 -3.92
N TYR A 13 2.00 3.69 -3.70
CA TYR A 13 2.44 5.03 -4.12
C TYR A 13 3.00 5.89 -2.98
N MET A 14 2.83 5.47 -1.72
CA MET A 14 3.44 6.09 -0.53
C MET A 14 3.24 7.62 -0.46
N PRO A 15 1.98 8.12 -0.48
CA PRO A 15 1.68 9.54 -0.51
C PRO A 15 2.18 10.27 0.74
N GLY A 16 2.67 11.50 0.57
CA GLY A 16 3.19 12.37 1.64
C GLY A 16 2.23 13.46 2.10
N SER A 17 1.11 13.66 1.41
CA SER A 17 0.17 14.76 1.69
C SER A 17 -1.30 14.40 1.47
N MET A 18 -2.21 15.20 2.03
CA MET A 18 -3.65 15.03 1.82
C MET A 18 -4.07 15.24 0.36
N GLY A 19 -3.38 16.13 -0.37
CA GLY A 19 -3.63 16.35 -1.79
C GLY A 19 -3.19 15.16 -2.65
N GLU A 20 -2.11 14.47 -2.25
CA GLU A 20 -1.70 13.23 -2.91
C GLU A 20 -2.68 12.09 -2.65
N LEU A 21 -3.29 12.00 -1.46
CA LEU A 21 -4.36 11.03 -1.19
C LEU A 21 -5.56 11.24 -2.12
N ASP A 22 -5.95 12.48 -2.36
CA ASP A 22 -7.01 12.83 -3.32
C ASP A 22 -6.60 12.47 -4.75
N SER A 23 -5.35 12.77 -5.12
CA SER A 23 -4.81 12.50 -6.47
C SER A 23 -4.77 11.00 -6.82
N ILE A 24 -4.59 10.12 -5.83
CA ILE A 24 -4.64 8.66 -6.01
C ILE A 24 -6.05 8.08 -5.90
N GLY A 25 -7.08 8.93 -5.76
CA GLY A 25 -8.49 8.55 -5.88
C GLY A 25 -9.22 8.28 -4.56
N LEU A 26 -8.63 8.57 -3.40
CA LEU A 26 -9.34 8.41 -2.13
C LEU A 26 -10.57 9.32 -2.09
N SER A 27 -11.67 8.80 -1.54
CA SER A 27 -12.86 9.61 -1.37
C SER A 27 -12.66 10.66 -0.28
N GLY A 28 -13.38 11.77 -0.38
CA GLY A 28 -13.32 12.83 0.64
C GLY A 28 -13.69 12.34 2.05
N SER A 29 -14.53 11.31 2.20
CA SER A 29 -14.80 10.72 3.52
C SER A 29 -13.58 9.94 4.06
N GLU A 30 -12.91 9.14 3.23
CA GLU A 30 -11.69 8.43 3.61
C GLU A 30 -10.58 9.39 4.02
N ILE A 31 -10.37 10.47 3.26
CA ILE A 31 -9.36 11.49 3.57
C ILE A 31 -9.70 12.21 4.88
N ARG A 32 -10.95 12.64 5.06
CA ARG A 32 -11.39 13.36 6.27
C ARG A 32 -11.27 12.52 7.54
N PHE A 33 -11.65 11.24 7.49
CA PHE A 33 -11.66 10.38 8.67
C PHE A 33 -10.34 9.65 8.91
N HIS A 34 -9.61 9.28 7.85
CA HIS A 34 -8.44 8.38 7.93
C HIS A 34 -7.16 8.97 7.33
N GLY A 35 -7.20 10.10 6.63
CA GLY A 35 -6.04 10.62 5.89
C GLY A 35 -4.82 10.86 6.77
N LYS A 36 -5.00 11.39 7.99
CA LYS A 36 -3.88 11.59 8.94
C LYS A 36 -3.26 10.26 9.37
N THR A 37 -4.09 9.25 9.63
CA THR A 37 -3.64 7.91 10.02
C THR A 37 -2.89 7.23 8.87
N LEU A 38 -3.41 7.34 7.65
CA LEU A 38 -2.75 6.77 6.45
C LEU A 38 -1.37 7.39 6.24
N LEU A 39 -1.26 8.73 6.29
CA LEU A 39 0.04 9.42 6.16
C LEU A 39 1.00 9.05 7.30
N ALA A 40 0.50 8.91 8.53
CA ALA A 40 1.33 8.47 9.66
C ALA A 40 1.85 7.03 9.48
N LEU A 41 1.05 6.13 8.93
CA LEU A 41 1.47 4.76 8.61
C LEU A 41 2.51 4.74 7.48
N VAL A 42 2.32 5.54 6.43
CA VAL A 42 3.29 5.71 5.35
C VAL A 42 4.62 6.24 5.90
N ALA A 43 4.59 7.30 6.70
CA ALA A 43 5.78 7.86 7.33
C ALA A 43 6.49 6.86 8.25
N LYS A 44 5.72 6.07 9.02
CA LYS A 44 6.27 4.99 9.85
C LYS A 44 6.94 3.91 9.00
N ALA A 45 6.31 3.50 7.90
CA ALA A 45 6.85 2.50 6.99
C ALA A 45 8.17 2.94 6.35
N GLN A 46 8.31 4.22 5.99
CA GLN A 46 9.55 4.78 5.44
C GLN A 46 10.71 4.82 6.44
N GLN A 47 10.44 4.70 7.75
CA GLN A 47 11.44 4.67 8.81
C GLN A 47 11.84 3.25 9.23
N ILE A 48 11.20 2.22 8.67
CA ILE A 48 11.56 0.83 8.96
C ILE A 48 12.91 0.56 8.28
N PRO A 49 13.93 0.09 9.04
CA PRO A 49 15.21 -0.25 8.45
C PRO A 49 15.08 -1.46 7.53
N ASP A 50 15.92 -1.53 6.49
CA ASP A 50 15.82 -2.54 5.43
C ASP A 50 15.88 -3.99 5.96
N ASP A 51 16.57 -4.22 7.07
CA ASP A 51 16.69 -5.52 7.74
C ASP A 51 15.42 -5.95 8.49
N ALA A 52 14.50 -5.03 8.77
CA ALA A 52 13.21 -5.28 9.39
C ALA A 52 12.06 -5.31 8.37
N LEU A 53 12.34 -5.10 7.08
CA LEU A 53 11.33 -5.22 6.03
C LEU A 53 10.95 -6.69 5.81
N PRO A 54 9.68 -6.98 5.50
CA PRO A 54 9.25 -8.32 5.17
C PRO A 54 9.88 -8.78 3.84
N GLU A 55 10.07 -10.09 3.71
CA GLU A 55 10.50 -10.67 2.43
C GLU A 55 9.46 -10.40 1.34
N PRO A 56 9.88 -10.12 0.09
CA PRO A 56 8.97 -9.95 -1.03
C PRO A 56 8.15 -11.23 -1.26
N LEU A 57 6.85 -11.05 -1.52
CA LEU A 57 5.99 -12.17 -1.90
C LEU A 57 6.40 -12.71 -3.28
N LEU A 58 6.68 -14.01 -3.34
CA LEU A 58 6.94 -14.71 -4.59
C LEU A 58 5.61 -15.10 -5.23
N ASN A 59 5.38 -14.61 -6.44
CA ASN A 59 4.20 -14.96 -7.20
C ASN A 59 4.31 -16.40 -7.72
N LEU A 60 3.43 -17.28 -7.24
CA LEU A 60 3.39 -18.69 -7.60
C LEU A 60 3.25 -18.91 -9.12
N MET A 61 2.52 -18.02 -9.82
CA MET A 61 2.33 -18.11 -11.27
C MET A 61 3.62 -17.94 -12.07
N ASP A 62 4.61 -17.26 -11.49
CA ASP A 62 5.91 -17.00 -12.10
C ASP A 62 6.92 -18.12 -11.81
N MET A 63 6.56 -19.10 -10.96
CA MET A 63 7.43 -20.23 -10.64
C MET A 63 7.57 -21.17 -11.85
N PRO A 64 8.80 -21.56 -12.22
CA PRO A 64 9.03 -22.52 -13.28
C PRO A 64 8.24 -23.82 -13.03
N GLY A 65 7.46 -24.24 -14.03
CA GLY A 65 6.67 -25.48 -13.94
C GLY A 65 5.28 -25.33 -13.32
N TYR A 66 4.87 -24.14 -12.85
CA TYR A 66 3.55 -23.94 -12.25
C TYR A 66 2.40 -24.39 -13.16
N ARG A 67 2.36 -23.93 -14.42
CA ARG A 67 1.33 -24.34 -15.41
C ARG A 67 1.43 -25.79 -15.89
N LYS A 68 2.48 -26.52 -15.49
CA LYS A 68 2.64 -27.94 -15.82
C LYS A 68 2.18 -28.83 -14.67
N ALA A 69 2.11 -28.28 -13.45
CA ALA A 69 1.70 -28.98 -12.24
C ALA A 69 0.16 -28.93 -12.00
N PHE A 70 -0.54 -28.01 -12.67
CA PHE A 70 -1.99 -27.79 -12.62
C PHE A 70 -2.53 -27.57 -14.03
#